data_AF-A0A7V8WI83-F1
#
_entry.id   AF-A0A7V8WI83-F1
#
_cell.length_a   1.000
_cell.length_b   1.000
_cell.length_c   1.000
_cell.angle_alpha   90.00
_cell.angle_beta   90.00
_cell.angle_gamma   90.00
#
_symmetry.space_group_name_H-M   'P 1'
#
loop_
_entity.id
_entity.type
_entity.pdbx_description
1 polymer ?
#
loop_
_entity_poly.entity_id
_entity_poly.type
_entity_poly.pdbx_seq_one_letter_code
_entity_poly.pdbx_strand_id
1 'polypeptide(L)'
;GDHSETGAEQDAAAWFPRLIEGATVLLHDVVTASYTGPRKVFRRQVCWSHGFAGVRRIGSMGVAHRAAQRSRSEALRGTVAGFMLYMLDVKRVLRRVWKP
;
A
#
# COMPACT_ATOMS: atom_id res chain seq x y z
N GLY A 1 2.86 13.35 8.03
CA GLY A 1 1.94 12.98 6.94
C GLY A 1 0.61 12.66 7.54
N ASP A 2 -0.48 12.92 6.82
CA ASP A 2 -1.82 12.57 7.26
C ASP A 2 -2.05 11.06 7.13
N HIS A 3 -2.57 10.44 8.18
CA HIS A 3 -2.89 9.00 8.23
C HIS A 3 -4.36 8.70 7.92
N SER A 4 -5.17 9.75 7.71
CA SER A 4 -6.54 9.66 7.23
C SER A 4 -6.58 9.09 5.81
N GLU A 5 -7.69 8.47 5.45
CA GLU A 5 -7.86 7.91 4.11
C GLU A 5 -7.88 9.03 3.05
N THR A 6 -8.62 10.09 3.31
CA THR A 6 -8.73 11.26 2.42
C THR A 6 -7.39 11.96 2.22
N GLY A 7 -6.65 12.24 3.30
CA GLY A 7 -5.36 12.92 3.20
C GLY A 7 -4.31 12.08 2.50
N ALA A 8 -4.23 10.77 2.81
CA ALA A 8 -3.30 9.88 2.12
C ALA A 8 -3.64 9.74 0.61
N GLU A 9 -4.92 9.73 0.25
CA GLU A 9 -5.35 9.71 -1.16
C GLU A 9 -5.02 11.02 -1.89
N GLN A 10 -5.19 12.17 -1.23
CA GLN A 10 -4.79 13.49 -1.77
C GLN A 10 -3.28 13.57 -2.01
N ASP A 11 -2.49 13.15 -1.02
CA ASP A 11 -1.03 13.08 -1.15
C ASP A 11 -0.64 12.17 -2.32
N ALA A 12 -1.24 10.98 -2.40
CA ALA A 12 -0.97 10.05 -3.49
C ALA A 12 -1.31 10.66 -4.87
N ALA A 13 -2.48 11.31 -5.00
CA ALA A 13 -2.90 11.95 -6.23
C ALA A 13 -1.95 13.09 -6.65
N ALA A 14 -1.41 13.85 -5.70
CA ALA A 14 -0.49 14.94 -5.97
C ALA A 14 0.92 14.46 -6.38
N TRP A 15 1.39 13.36 -5.78
CA TRP A 15 2.78 12.93 -5.87
C TRP A 15 3.01 11.74 -6.82
N PHE A 16 2.10 10.76 -6.90
CA PHE A 16 2.33 9.55 -7.71
C PHE A 16 2.49 9.83 -9.21
N PRO A 17 1.76 10.78 -9.83
CA PRO A 17 1.96 11.11 -11.24
C PRO A 17 3.35 11.68 -11.56
N ARG A 18 4.09 12.15 -10.55
CA ARG A 18 5.43 12.72 -10.70
C ARG A 18 6.54 11.65 -10.64
N LEU A 19 6.18 10.39 -10.35
CA LEU A 19 7.13 9.29 -10.27
C LEU A 19 7.57 8.87 -11.68
N ILE A 20 8.83 9.13 -11.98
CA ILE A 20 9.49 8.62 -13.19
C ILE A 20 9.72 7.11 -13.08
N GLU A 21 9.92 6.45 -14.22
CA GLU A 21 10.28 5.03 -14.24
C GLU A 21 11.59 4.77 -13.47
N GLY A 22 11.63 3.68 -12.71
CA GLY A 22 12.73 3.35 -11.79
C GLY A 22 12.67 4.07 -10.44
N ALA A 23 11.84 5.12 -10.28
CA ALA A 23 11.72 5.82 -9.01
C ALA A 23 11.19 4.90 -7.90
N THR A 24 11.75 5.01 -6.69
CA THR A 24 11.26 4.28 -5.52
C THR A 24 10.16 5.06 -4.84
N VAL A 25 9.04 4.39 -4.57
CA VAL A 25 7.98 4.89 -3.70
C VAL A 25 8.07 4.20 -2.35
N LEU A 26 7.92 4.98 -1.29
CA LEU A 26 7.89 4.51 0.09
C LEU A 26 6.70 5.14 0.81
N LEU A 27 5.87 4.31 1.43
CA LEU A 27 4.79 4.74 2.30
C LEU A 27 5.04 4.22 3.71
N HIS A 28 5.07 5.13 4.68
CA HIS A 28 5.14 4.76 6.08
C HIS A 28 3.81 4.20 6.58
N ASP A 29 3.87 3.37 7.62
CA ASP A 29 2.70 2.92 8.39
C ASP A 29 1.66 2.05 7.67
N VAL A 30 2.05 1.37 6.60
CA VAL A 30 1.13 0.51 5.84
C VAL A 30 0.67 -0.72 6.65
N VAL A 31 1.45 -1.19 7.62
CA VAL A 31 1.05 -2.30 8.52
C VAL A 31 0.65 -1.85 9.93
N THR A 32 0.65 -0.55 10.21
CA THR A 32 0.36 -0.02 11.55
C THR A 32 -1.16 0.00 11.81
N ALA A 33 -1.64 -0.81 12.76
CA ALA A 33 -3.07 -1.14 12.92
C ALA A 33 -4.00 0.08 13.07
N SER A 34 -3.55 1.14 13.76
CA SER A 34 -4.31 2.38 14.00
C SER A 34 -4.57 3.19 12.72
N TYR A 35 -3.76 3.02 11.68
CA TYR A 35 -3.82 3.82 10.46
C TYR A 35 -4.38 3.03 9.29
N THR A 36 -5.25 3.65 8.49
CA THR A 36 -5.89 3.03 7.32
C THR A 36 -5.50 3.69 6.02
N GLY A 37 -5.26 5.01 6.00
CA GLY A 37 -4.96 5.75 4.78
C GLY A 37 -3.74 5.21 4.03
N PRO A 38 -2.54 5.21 4.64
CA PRO A 38 -1.33 4.72 3.97
C PRO A 38 -1.45 3.27 3.50
N ARG A 39 -2.10 2.42 4.30
CA ARG A 39 -2.34 1.01 3.95
C ARG A 39 -3.20 0.87 2.70
N LYS A 40 -4.32 1.60 2.64
CA LYS A 40 -5.26 1.51 1.51
C LYS A 40 -4.66 2.08 0.24
N VAL A 41 -3.94 3.20 0.33
CA VAL A 41 -3.19 3.77 -0.80
C VAL A 41 -2.16 2.77 -1.32
N PHE A 42 -1.30 2.24 -0.43
CA PHE A 42 -0.28 1.28 -0.85
C PHE A 42 -0.89 0.02 -1.47
N ARG A 43 -1.94 -0.54 -0.87
CA ARG A 43 -2.63 -1.71 -1.42
C ARG A 43 -3.21 -1.44 -2.82
N ARG A 44 -3.98 -0.36 -2.98
CA ARG A 44 -4.71 -0.08 -4.22
C ARG A 44 -3.80 0.42 -5.33
N GLN A 45 -2.96 1.40 -5.03
CA GLN A 45 -2.18 2.11 -6.04
C GLN A 45 -0.80 1.51 -6.30
N VAL A 46 -0.27 0.70 -5.38
CA VAL A 46 1.04 0.05 -5.52
C VAL A 46 0.90 -1.46 -5.68
N CYS A 47 0.37 -2.18 -4.69
CA CYS A 47 0.34 -3.65 -4.70
C CYS A 47 -0.46 -4.23 -5.88
N TRP A 48 -1.63 -3.66 -6.17
CA TRP A 48 -2.52 -4.14 -7.23
C TRP A 48 -2.31 -3.44 -8.58
N SER A 49 -1.40 -2.47 -8.64
CA SER A 49 -1.08 -1.76 -9.88
C SER A 49 -0.05 -2.54 -10.72
N HIS A 50 -0.20 -2.47 -12.04
CA HIS A 50 0.80 -3.00 -12.97
C HIS A 50 2.03 -2.08 -13.14
N GLY A 51 1.90 -0.81 -12.72
CA GLY A 51 2.96 0.20 -12.85
C GLY A 51 3.98 0.19 -11.71
N PHE A 52 3.92 -0.79 -10.81
CA PHE A 52 4.86 -0.91 -9.70
C PHE A 52 5.36 -2.35 -9.56
N ALA A 53 6.65 -2.47 -9.28
CA ALA A 53 7.39 -3.71 -9.17
C ALA A 53 8.22 -3.73 -7.87
N GLY A 54 8.81 -4.88 -7.54
CA GLY A 54 9.62 -5.03 -6.33
C GLY A 54 8.93 -4.70 -5.00
N VAL A 55 7.63 -4.97 -4.88
CA VAL A 55 6.85 -4.72 -3.65
C VAL A 55 7.46 -5.47 -2.47
N ARG A 56 7.84 -4.74 -1.43
CA ARG A 56 8.43 -5.27 -0.20
C ARG A 56 8.03 -4.46 1.02
N ARG A 57 8.18 -5.07 2.20
CA ARG A 57 7.96 -4.42 3.50
C ARG A 57 9.30 -4.19 4.19
N ILE A 58 9.48 -3.01 4.78
CA ILE A 58 10.61 -2.68 5.64
C ILE A 58 10.04 -2.08 6.93
N GLY A 59 10.08 -2.82 8.04
CA GLY A 59 9.43 -2.40 9.28
C GLY A 59 7.92 -2.17 9.10
N SER A 60 7.45 -0.95 9.41
CA SER A 60 6.05 -0.54 9.16
C SER A 60 5.78 -0.05 7.73
N MET A 61 6.83 0.10 6.92
CA MET A 61 6.80 0.76 5.60
C MET A 61 6.54 -0.24 4.47
N GLY A 62 5.83 0.24 3.45
CA GLY A 62 5.71 -0.42 2.15
C GLY A 62 6.61 0.28 1.15
N VAL A 63 7.36 -0.50 0.36
CA VAL A 63 8.30 0.01 -0.64
C VAL A 63 8.07 -0.71 -1.97
N ALA A 64 8.14 0.03 -3.05
CA ALA A 64 8.14 -0.50 -4.42
C ALA A 64 8.89 0.48 -5.33
N HIS A 65 9.14 0.10 -6.58
CA HIS A 65 9.63 1.03 -7.60
C HIS A 65 8.65 1.11 -8.77
N ARG A 66 8.58 2.28 -9.39
CA ARG A 66 7.81 2.52 -10.61
C ARG A 66 8.44 1.71 -11.75
N ALA A 67 7.63 0.99 -12.49
CA ALA A 67 8.06 0.22 -13.65
C ALA A 67 7.06 0.41 -14.78
N ALA A 68 7.50 0.41 -16.04
CA ALA A 68 6.59 0.40 -17.18
C ALA A 68 5.69 -0.84 -17.16
N GLN A 69 6.26 -1.99 -16.83
CA GLN A 69 5.54 -3.25 -16.62
C GLN A 69 6.22 -4.08 -15.53
N ARG A 70 5.40 -4.82 -14.77
CA ARG A 70 5.88 -5.82 -13.81
C ARG A 70 5.76 -7.23 -14.37
N SER A 71 6.65 -8.12 -13.94
CA SER A 71 6.57 -9.55 -14.30
C SER A 71 5.35 -10.23 -13.65
N ARG A 72 4.94 -11.40 -14.17
CA ARG A 72 3.86 -12.21 -13.56
C ARG A 72 4.17 -12.60 -12.11
N SER A 73 5.44 -12.93 -11.84
CA SER A 73 5.90 -13.29 -10.49
C SER A 73 5.75 -12.13 -9.51
N GLU A 74 6.03 -10.91 -9.96
CA GLU A 74 5.86 -9.69 -9.17
C GLU A 74 4.40 -9.30 -9.03
N ALA A 75 3.58 -9.55 -10.06
CA ALA A 75 2.15 -9.36 -9.96
C ALA A 75 1.55 -10.24 -8.86
N LEU A 76 1.93 -11.52 -8.80
CA LEU A 76 1.51 -12.42 -7.73
C LEU A 76 1.99 -11.93 -6.35
N ARG A 77 3.26 -11.54 -6.22
CA ARG A 77 3.79 -10.98 -4.97
C ARG A 77 3.03 -9.73 -4.52
N GLY A 78 2.74 -8.83 -5.46
CA GLY A 78 1.92 -7.64 -5.22
C GLY A 78 0.51 -8.01 -4.74
N THR A 79 -0.15 -8.96 -5.39
CA THR A 79 -1.47 -9.45 -4.98
C THR A 79 -1.45 -10.03 -3.56
N VAL A 80 -0.49 -10.91 -3.26
CA VAL A 80 -0.33 -11.51 -1.92
C VAL A 80 -0.08 -10.43 -0.86
N ALA A 81 0.82 -9.48 -1.13
CA ALA A 81 1.10 -8.37 -0.21
C ALA A 81 -0.15 -7.52 0.01
N GLY A 82 -0.87 -7.16 -1.06
CA GLY A 82 -2.13 -6.42 -0.96
C GLY A 82 -3.21 -7.16 -0.17
N PHE A 83 -3.33 -8.47 -0.36
CA PHE A 83 -4.26 -9.30 0.39
C PHE A 83 -3.92 -9.37 1.89
N MET A 84 -2.64 -9.52 2.23
CA MET A 84 -2.18 -9.49 3.63
C MET A 84 -2.51 -8.15 4.31
N LEU A 85 -2.32 -7.03 3.61
CA LEU A 85 -2.72 -5.72 4.12
C LEU A 85 -4.24 -5.61 4.29
N TYR A 86 -5.03 -6.17 3.36
CA TYR A 86 -6.49 -6.24 3.51
C TYR A 86 -6.93 -7.04 4.74
N MET A 87 -6.26 -8.15 5.04
CA MET A 87 -6.53 -8.92 6.26
C MET A 87 -6.29 -8.14 7.56
N LEU A 88 -5.39 -7.15 7.56
CA LEU A 88 -5.21 -6.27 8.71
C LEU A 88 -6.42 -5.35 8.92
N ASP A 89 -7.03 -4.85 7.85
CA ASP A 89 -8.28 -4.08 7.92
C ASP A 89 -9.42 -4.95 8.45
N VAL A 90 -9.57 -6.17 7.92
CA VAL A 90 -10.60 -7.12 8.36
C VAL A 90 -10.45 -7.45 9.85
N LYS A 91 -9.24 -7.82 10.30
CA LYS A 91 -8.97 -8.11 11.72
C LYS A 91 -9.32 -6.92 12.63
N ARG A 92 -9.07 -5.69 12.18
CA ARG A 92 -9.42 -4.48 12.94
C ARG A 92 -10.93 -4.31 13.05
N VAL A 93 -11.67 -4.48 11.95
CA VAL A 93 -13.14 -4.39 11.95
C VAL A 93 -13.73 -5.45 12.87
N LEU A 94 -13.27 -6.71 12.74
CA LEU A 94 -13.72 -7.81 13.60
C LEU A 94 -13.47 -7.52 15.08
N ARG A 95 -12.28 -6.99 15.45
CA ARG A 95 -12.00 -6.59 16.84
C ARG A 95 -12.89 -5.47 17.36
N ARG A 96 -13.40 -4.60 16.49
CA ARG A 96 -14.32 -3.51 16.88
C ARG A 96 -15.74 -4.01 17.07
N VAL A 97 -16.18 -4.94 16.21
CA VAL A 97 -17.52 -5.55 16.26
C VAL A 97 -17.62 -6.59 17.38
N TRP A 98 -16.53 -7.32 17.64
CA TRP A 98 -16.48 -8.42 18.61
C TRP A 98 -15.87 -8.00 19.96
N LYS A 99 -16.19 -6.79 20.42
CA LYS A 99 -16.00 -6.45 21.83
C LYS A 99 -17.23 -6.95 22.60
N PRO A 100 -17.08 -7.86 23.57
CA PRO A 100 -18.17 -8.17 24.50
C PRO A 100 -18.58 -6.94 25.30
#